data_AF-A0A832WJR2-F1
#
_entry.id   AF-A0A832WJR2-F1
#
_cell.length_a   1.000
_cell.length_b   1.000
_cell.length_c   1.000
_cell.angle_alpha   90.00
_cell.angle_beta   90.00
_cell.angle_gamma   90.00
#
_symmetry.space_group_name_H-M   'P 1'
#
loop_
_entity.id
_entity.type
_entity.pdbx_description
1 polymer ?
#
loop_
_entity_poly.entity_id
_entity_poly.type
_entity_poly.pdbx_seq_one_letter_code
_entity_poly.pdbx_strand_id
1 'polypeptide(L)' 'QKIPAIYEDRIVWQDNRNGNWDIYMYNLSTSTETQITTNQSNQWNPAIYGDRIVWGDDRNSNESSDFYMDSNSDIYMY' A
#
# COMPACT_ATOMS: atom_id res chain seq x y z
N GLN A 1 6.80 -7.15 -5.37
CA GLN A 1 6.65 -5.71 -5.67
C GLN A 1 5.82 -5.44 -6.93
N LYS A 2 4.82 -4.55 -6.85
CA LYS A 2 3.96 -4.05 -7.96
C LYS A 2 3.49 -2.61 -7.67
N ILE A 3 2.91 -1.96 -8.69
CA ILE A 3 2.18 -0.67 -8.60
C ILE A 3 2.99 0.43 -7.87
N PRO A 4 4.10 0.88 -8.46
CA PRO A 4 4.86 1.99 -7.88
C PRO A 4 4.19 3.35 -8.17
N ALA A 5 4.29 4.27 -7.22
CA ALA A 5 4.02 5.69 -7.39
C ALA A 5 5.20 6.51 -6.81
N ILE A 6 5.43 7.71 -7.34
CA ILE A 6 6.56 8.56 -6.93
C ILE A 6 6.12 10.01 -6.78
N TYR A 7 6.61 10.66 -5.73
CA TYR A 7 6.52 12.11 -5.55
C TYR A 7 7.86 12.61 -4.98
N GLU A 8 8.51 13.53 -5.70
CA GLU A 8 9.85 14.03 -5.39
C GLU A 8 10.87 12.89 -5.20
N ASP A 9 11.34 12.68 -3.98
CA ASP A 9 12.37 11.72 -3.59
C ASP A 9 11.79 10.42 -3.00
N ARG A 10 10.47 10.28 -2.91
CA ARG A 10 9.81 9.14 -2.28
C ARG A 10 9.08 8.27 -3.30
N ILE A 11 9.45 7.00 -3.34
CA ILE A 11 8.79 5.96 -4.11
C ILE A 11 7.96 5.12 -3.15
N VAL A 12 6.69 4.90 -3.45
CA VAL A 12 5.82 3.95 -2.74
C VAL A 12 5.43 2.81 -3.65
N TRP A 13 5.32 1.59 -3.13
CA TRP A 13 4.88 0.41 -3.90
C TRP A 13 4.23 -0.61 -2.96
N GLN A 14 3.48 -1.55 -3.55
CA GLN A 14 2.97 -2.70 -2.81
C GLN A 14 3.89 -3.91 -2.97
N ASP A 15 4.13 -4.64 -1.89
CA ASP A 15 4.97 -5.84 -1.88
C ASP A 15 4.35 -6.96 -1.04
N ASN A 16 4.46 -8.20 -1.51
CA ASN A 16 3.89 -9.37 -0.84
C ASN A 16 4.95 -10.24 -0.15
N ARG A 17 6.08 -9.64 0.21
CA ARG A 17 7.23 -10.35 0.80
C ARG A 17 6.95 -10.96 2.17
N ASN A 18 5.89 -10.50 2.86
CA ASN A 18 5.48 -10.98 4.18
C ASN A 18 4.28 -11.95 4.16
N GLY A 19 3.79 -12.33 2.98
CA GLY A 19 2.63 -13.23 2.84
C GLY A 19 1.28 -12.51 2.69
N ASN A 20 1.21 -11.21 2.95
CA ASN A 20 0.14 -10.30 2.58
C ASN A 20 0.73 -9.12 1.77
N TRP A 21 -0.09 -8.40 1.01
CA TRP A 21 0.36 -7.18 0.36
C TRP A 21 0.46 -6.04 1.37
N ASP A 22 1.65 -5.48 1.53
CA ASP A 22 1.94 -4.31 2.36
C ASP A 22 2.40 -3.13 1.48
N ILE A 23 2.20 -1.90 1.95
CA ILE A 23 2.76 -0.71 1.32
C ILE A 23 4.14 -0.42 1.90
N TYR A 24 5.10 -0.25 1.00
CA TYR A 24 6.46 0.14 1.30
C TYR A 24 6.77 1.50 0.69
N MET A 25 7.74 2.19 1.29
CA MET A 25 8.32 3.43 0.78
C MET A 25 9.84 3.32 0.73
N TYR A 26 10.45 3.95 -0.27
CA TYR A 26 11.88 4.20 -0.35
C TYR A 26 12.10 5.70 -0.48
N ASN A 27 12.87 6.27 0.45
CA ASN A 27 13.37 7.62 0.32
C ASN A 27 14.73 7.59 -0.38
N LEU A 28 14.80 8.20 -1.57
CA LEU A 28 16.01 8.27 -2.40
C LEU A 28 17.09 9.15 -1.76
N SER A 29 16.71 10.25 -1.13
CA SER A 29 17.63 11.19 -0.49
C SER A 29 18.35 10.61 0.73
N THR A 30 17.70 9.72 1.48
CA THR A 30 18.27 9.05 2.65
C THR A 30 18.63 7.58 2.38
N SER A 31 18.38 7.08 1.17
CA SER A 31 18.56 5.67 0.80
C SER A 31 17.91 4.69 1.78
N THR A 32 16.73 5.04 2.29
CA THR A 32 16.04 4.30 3.37
C THR A 32 14.76 3.66 2.85
N GLU A 33 14.62 2.35 3.05
CA GLU A 33 13.36 1.63 2.88
C GLU A 33 12.57 1.62 4.20
N THR A 34 11.25 1.78 4.13
CA THR A 34 10.36 1.74 5.30
C THR A 34 9.05 1.05 4.91
N GLN A 35 8.61 0.10 5.74
CA GLN A 35 7.28 -0.47 5.65
C GLN A 35 6.25 0.50 6.24
N ILE A 36 5.27 0.91 5.45
CA ILE A 36 4.24 1.89 5.85
C ILE A 36 3.08 1.18 6.56
N THR A 37 2.70 -0.02 6.12
CA THR A 37 1.57 -0.77 6.67
C THR A 37 2.03 -2.05 7.37
N THR A 38 1.42 -2.37 8.51
CA THR A 38 1.76 -3.55 9.33
C THR A 38 0.55 -4.42 9.68
N ASN A 39 -0.62 -4.12 9.08
CA ASN A 39 -1.82 -4.90 9.28
C ASN A 39 -1.74 -6.20 8.46
N GLN A 40 -2.32 -7.29 8.95
CA GLN A 40 -2.25 -8.61 8.32
C GLN A 40 -3.11 -8.74 7.04
N SER A 41 -4.09 -7.86 6.85
CA SER A 41 -4.88 -7.79 5.62
C SER A 41 -4.05 -7.26 4.46
N ASN A 42 -4.57 -7.37 3.24
CA ASN A 42 -3.88 -6.80 2.08
C ASN A 42 -4.11 -5.29 1.99
N GLN A 43 -3.05 -4.57 1.61
CA GLN A 43 -3.08 -3.17 1.22
C GLN A 43 -2.64 -3.02 -0.24
N TRP A 44 -3.38 -2.21 -0.98
CA TRP A 44 -3.32 -2.16 -2.44
C TRP A 44 -3.26 -0.74 -2.98
N ASN A 45 -2.74 -0.63 -4.21
CA ASN A 45 -2.84 0.56 -5.06
C ASN A 45 -2.38 1.85 -4.35
N PRO A 46 -1.14 1.91 -3.84
CA PRO A 46 -0.67 3.10 -3.15
C PRO A 46 -0.56 4.31 -4.09
N ALA A 47 -0.87 5.49 -3.58
CA ALA A 47 -0.59 6.77 -4.22
C ALA A 47 0.06 7.74 -3.23
N ILE A 48 0.87 8.68 -3.73
CA ILE A 48 1.61 9.65 -2.91
C ILE A 48 1.51 11.04 -3.51
N TYR A 49 1.31 12.05 -2.65
CA TYR A 49 1.39 13.47 -3.01
C TYR A 49 1.75 14.29 -1.78
N GLY A 50 2.80 15.11 -1.88
CA GLY A 50 3.32 15.83 -0.71
C GLY A 50 3.69 14.86 0.40
N ASP A 51 3.32 15.14 1.63
CA ASP A 51 3.57 14.30 2.82
C ASP A 51 2.63 13.10 2.96
N ARG A 52 1.61 12.96 2.11
CA ARG A 52 0.54 11.96 2.28
C ARG A 52 0.72 10.75 1.40
N ILE A 53 0.48 9.58 1.97
CA ILE A 53 0.37 8.31 1.25
C ILE A 53 -1.05 7.79 1.47
N VAL A 54 -1.72 7.36 0.40
CA VAL A 54 -3.06 6.73 0.46
C VAL A 54 -3.04 5.34 -0.16
N TRP A 55 -3.85 4.43 0.35
CA TRP A 55 -3.97 3.06 -0.15
C TRP A 55 -5.35 2.48 0.16
N GLY A 56 -5.74 1.44 -0.58
CA GLY A 56 -6.90 0.61 -0.25
C GLY A 56 -6.52 -0.49 0.74
N ASP A 57 -7.38 -0.79 1.70
CA ASP A 57 -7.12 -1.76 2.76
C ASP A 57 -8.29 -2.71 2.98
N ASP A 58 -8.02 -4.01 2.90
CA ASP A 58 -9.03 -5.07 2.99
C ASP A 58 -9.41 -5.45 4.43
N ARG A 59 -8.86 -4.77 5.45
CA ARG A 59 -9.08 -5.13 6.86
C ARG A 59 -10.53 -5.16 7.33
N ASN A 60 -11.41 -4.43 6.65
CA ASN A 60 -12.84 -4.39 6.94
C ASN A 60 -13.68 -5.02 5.82
N SER A 61 -13.03 -5.70 4.86
CA SER A 61 -13.75 -6.41 3.82
C SER A 61 -14.43 -7.63 4.42
N ASN A 62 -15.76 -7.65 4.34
CA ASN A 62 -16.55 -8.80 4.78
C ASN A 62 -16.40 -9.89 3.72
N GLU A 63 -15.58 -10.88 3.99
CA GLU A 63 -15.27 -11.96 3.05
C GLU A 63 -16.54 -12.70 2.60
N SER A 64 -16.97 -12.42 1.37
CA SER A 64 -17.66 -13.37 0.52
C SER A 64 -16.93 -13.39 -0.81
N SER A 65 -16.18 -14.47 -0.97
CA SER A 65 -15.22 -14.72 -2.02
C SER A 65 -15.86 -14.72 -3.42
N ASP A 66 -14.99 -14.47 -4.40
CA ASP A 66 -15.17 -14.79 -5.81
C ASP A 66 -15.91 -13.73 -6.65
N PHE A 67 -15.23 -12.63 -6.97
CA PHE A 67 -14.90 -12.25 -8.35
C PHE A 67 -14.08 -10.95 -8.37
N TYR A 68 -13.24 -10.80 -9.40
CA TYR A 68 -12.31 -9.70 -9.60
C TYR A 68 -12.97 -8.31 -9.52
N MET A 69 -12.30 -7.41 -8.80
CA MET A 69 -12.55 -5.97 -8.68
C MET A 69 -13.73 -5.57 -7.77
N ASP A 70 -13.45 -4.64 -6.83
CA ASP A 70 -14.37 -4.00 -5.87
C ASP A 70 -14.82 -4.79 -4.63
N SER A 71 -13.95 -5.61 -4.06
CA SER A 71 -14.05 -5.91 -2.62
C SER A 71 -13.95 -4.59 -1.84
N ASN A 72 -14.80 -4.39 -0.83
CA ASN A 72 -14.88 -3.19 0.01
C ASN A 72 -13.56 -2.85 0.73
N SER A 73 -12.58 -2.33 0.00
CA SER A 73 -11.35 -1.81 0.57
C SER A 73 -11.62 -0.40 1.08
N ASP A 74 -11.33 -0.15 2.34
CA ASP A 74 -11.37 1.19 2.89
C ASP A 74 -10.11 1.96 2.46
N ILE A 75 -10.27 3.25 2.19
CA ILE A 75 -9.14 4.13 1.89
C ILE A 75 -8.53 4.61 3.21
N TYR A 76 -7.24 4.34 3.40
CA TYR A 76 -6.46 4.84 4.53
C TYR A 76 -5.39 5.83 4.08
N MET A 77 -4.87 6.60 5.04
CA MET A 77 -3.81 7.60 4.83
C MET A 77 -2.77 7.52 5.95
N TYR A 78 -1.50 7.75 5.59
CA TYR A 78 -0.38 8.03 6.49
C TYR A 78 0.06 9.49 6.29
#